data_AF-A0A7Y7WSM3-F1
#
_entry.id   AF-A0A7Y7WSM3-F1
#
_cell.length_a   1.000
_cell.length_b   1.000
_cell.length_c   1.000
_cell.angle_alpha   90.00
_cell.angle_beta   90.00
_cell.angle_gamma   90.00
#
_symmetry.space_group_name_H-M   'P 1'
#
loop_
_entity.id
_entity.type
_entity.pdbx_description
1 polymer ?
#
loop_
_entity_poly.entity_id
_entity_poly.type
_entity_poly.pdbx_seq_one_letter_code
_entity_poly.pdbx_strand_id
1 'polypeptide(L)' 'MLLNIVLRLFIKAQLFAEDKEAASGIEYAIVAAMVAAVIGIFMDPISTKVKSIFTAIQTGIGT' A
#
# COMPACT_ATOMS: atom_id res chain seq x y z
N MET A 1 -3.25 -25.88 -38.54
CA MET A 1 -3.20 -24.43 -38.29
C MET A 1 -4.30 -23.96 -37.35
N LEU A 2 -5.58 -24.25 -37.64
CA LEU A 2 -6.71 -23.84 -36.82
C LEU A 2 -6.72 -24.47 -35.40
N LEU A 3 -6.41 -25.77 -35.30
CA LEU A 3 -6.28 -26.47 -34.02
C LEU A 3 -5.24 -25.83 -33.10
N ASN A 4 -4.08 -25.41 -33.64
CA ASN A 4 -3.03 -24.76 -32.84
C ASN A 4 -3.48 -23.39 -32.30
N ILE A 5 -4.35 -22.68 -33.03
CA ILE A 5 -4.90 -21.40 -32.59
C ILE A 5 -5.89 -21.64 -31.44
N VAL A 6 -6.80 -22.61 -31.59
CA VAL A 6 -7.76 -22.98 -30.55
C VAL A 6 -7.04 -23.46 -29.29
N LEU A 7 -6.00 -24.31 -29.44
CA LEU A 7 -5.20 -24.81 -28.33
C LEU A 7 -4.48 -23.67 -27.58
N ARG A 8 -3.88 -22.71 -28.31
CA ARG A 8 -3.22 -21.54 -27.70
C ARG A 8 -4.19 -20.66 -26.94
N LEU A 9 -5.40 -20.44 -27.48
CA LEU A 9 -6.44 -19.66 -26.80
C LEU A 9 -6.92 -20.37 -25.53
N PHE A 10 -7.12 -21.69 -25.60
CA PHE A 10 -7.50 -22.49 -24.43
C PHE A 10 -6.43 -22.44 -23.32
N ILE A 11 -5.15 -22.63 -23.67
CA ILE A 11 -4.04 -22.55 -22.73
C ILE A 11 -3.93 -21.14 -22.11
N LYS A 12 -4.09 -20.08 -22.90
CA LYS A 12 -4.08 -18.70 -22.35
C LYS A 12 -5.25 -18.43 -21.42
N ALA A 13 -6.45 -18.94 -21.72
CA ALA A 13 -7.60 -18.80 -20.86
C ALA A 13 -7.42 -19.57 -19.54
N GLN A 14 -6.82 -20.76 -19.59
CA GLN A 14 -6.48 -21.53 -18.40
C GLN A 14 -5.43 -20.82 -17.54
N LEU A 15 -4.35 -20.34 -18.16
CA LEU A 15 -3.31 -19.57 -17.46
C LEU A 15 -3.89 -18.33 -16.79
N PHE A 16 -4.78 -17.60 -17.47
CA PHE A 16 -5.46 -16.45 -16.90
C PHE A 16 -6.38 -16.80 -15.72
N ALA A 17 -7.05 -17.95 -15.78
CA ALA A 17 -7.90 -18.42 -14.67
C ALA A 17 -7.08 -18.94 -13.47
N GLU A 18 -5.89 -19.47 -13.72
CA GLU A 18 -4.92 -19.87 -12.69
C GLU A 18 -4.11 -18.69 -12.14
N ASP A 19 -4.14 -17.54 -12.84
CA ASP A 19 -3.35 -16.36 -12.50
C ASP A 19 -3.84 -15.74 -11.17
N LYS A 20 -3.01 -15.85 -10.13
CA LYS A 20 -3.30 -15.33 -8.80
C LYS A 20 -2.67 -13.97 -8.54
N GLU A 21 -2.01 -13.38 -9.53
CA GLU A 21 -1.41 -12.05 -9.44
C GLU A 21 -2.46 -10.97 -9.09
N ALA A 22 -3.68 -11.07 -9.63
CA ALA A 22 -4.77 -10.15 -9.27
C ALA A 22 -5.31 -10.38 -7.85
N ALA A 23 -5.31 -11.63 -7.35
CA ALA A 23 -5.64 -11.95 -5.96
C ALA A 23 -4.53 -11.48 -4.99
N SER A 24 -3.27 -11.49 -5.44
CA SER A 24 -2.13 -10.91 -4.73
C SER A 24 -2.22 -9.36 -4.68
N GLY A 25 -2.69 -8.72 -5.76
CA GLY A 25 -2.86 -7.26 -5.81
C GLY A 25 -3.82 -6.70 -4.75
N ILE A 26 -4.94 -7.39 -4.47
CA ILE A 26 -5.89 -6.95 -3.42
C ILE A 26 -5.31 -7.11 -2.01
N GLU A 27 -4.44 -8.11 -1.77
CA GLU A 27 -3.76 -8.27 -0.48
C GLU A 27 -2.84 -7.08 -0.19
N TYR A 28 -2.01 -6.68 -1.17
CA TYR A 28 -1.16 -5.50 -1.02
C TYR A 28 -1.97 -4.20 -0.86
N ALA A 29 -3.10 -4.08 -1.56
CA ALA A 29 -3.99 -2.93 -1.40
C ALA A 29 -4.59 -2.84 0.02
N ILE A 30 -5.00 -3.97 0.59
CA ILE A 30 -5.51 -4.02 1.96
C ILE A 30 -4.40 -3.72 2.97
N VAL A 31 -3.20 -4.26 2.80
CA VAL A 31 -2.04 -3.96 3.66
C VAL A 31 -1.70 -2.47 3.60
N ALA A 32 -1.67 -1.87 2.41
CA ALA A 32 -1.44 -0.43 2.24
C ALA A 32 -2.52 0.40 2.97
N ALA A 33 -3.79 -0.01 2.89
CA ALA A 33 -4.88 0.64 3.60
C ALA A 33 -4.73 0.52 5.13
N MET A 34 -4.31 -0.63 5.64
CA MET A 34 -4.04 -0.83 7.08
C MET A 34 -2.91 0.09 7.56
N VAL A 35 -1.82 0.18 6.80
CA VAL A 35 -0.69 1.07 7.13
C VAL A 35 -1.13 2.53 7.10
N ALA A 36 -1.88 2.95 6.08
CA ALA A 36 -2.39 4.31 5.96
C ALA A 36 -3.30 4.70 7.13
N ALA A 37 -4.20 3.80 7.57
CA ALA A 37 -5.08 4.04 8.70
C ALA A 37 -4.30 4.25 10.01
N VAL A 38 -3.28 3.42 10.27
CA VAL A 38 -2.41 3.57 11.44
C VAL A 38 -1.67 4.90 11.41
N ILE A 39 -1.07 5.26 10.27
CA ILE A 39 -0.37 6.55 10.11
C ILE A 39 -1.33 7.70 10.37
N GLY A 40 -2.53 7.67 9.79
CA GLY A 40 -3.53 8.73 9.97
C GLY A 40 -3.94 8.96 11.43
N ILE A 41 -4.05 7.90 12.23
CA ILE A 41 -4.42 8.00 13.65
C ILE A 41 -3.27 8.55 14.51
N PHE A 42 -2.03 8.16 14.22
CA PHE A 42 -0.88 8.49 15.07
C PHE A 42 -0.08 9.72 14.63
N MET A 43 -0.27 10.24 13.42
CA MET A 43 0.52 11.37 12.91
C MET A 43 0.29 12.66 13.72
N ASP A 44 -0.97 13.00 14.03
CA ASP A 44 -1.33 14.24 14.73
C ASP A 44 -0.73 14.36 16.14
N PRO A 45 -0.87 13.37 17.05
CA PRO A 45 -0.27 13.46 18.37
C PRO A 45 1.27 13.49 18.31
N ILE A 46 1.89 12.77 17.36
CA ILE A 46 3.35 12.80 17.18
C ILE A 46 3.80 14.20 16.73
N SER A 47 3.20 14.75 15.69
CA SER A 47 3.51 16.08 15.17
C SER A 47 3.38 17.15 16.26
N THR A 48 2.32 17.06 17.07
CA THR A 48 2.09 17.96 18.21
C THR A 48 3.21 17.87 19.25
N LYS A 49 3.65 16.65 19.62
CA LYS A 49 4.74 16.46 20.59
C LYS A 49 6.08 16.94 20.05
N VAL A 50 6.39 16.63 18.80
CA VAL A 50 7.60 17.10 18.12
C VAL A 50 7.63 18.62 18.09
N LYS A 51 6.54 19.27 17.65
CA LYS A 51 6.42 20.73 17.64
C LYS A 51 6.59 21.31 19.04
N SER A 52 5.97 20.71 20.06
CA SER A 52 6.11 21.15 21.45
C SER A 52 7.57 21.11 21.93
N ILE A 53 8.33 20.07 21.56
CA ILE A 53 9.76 19.97 21.91
C ILE A 53 10.54 21.09 21.23
N PHE A 54 10.34 21.30 19.94
CA PHE A 54 11.04 22.36 19.20
C PHE A 54 10.69 23.76 19.69
N THR A 55 9.42 24.01 20.05
CA THR A 55 9.01 25.28 20.65
C THR A 55 9.68 25.49 22.02
N ALA A 56 9.77 24.45 22.85
CA ALA A 56 10.46 24.55 24.14
C ALA A 56 11.96 24.87 23.97
N ILE A 57 12.61 24.27 22.97
CA ILE A 57 14.00 24.58 22.61
C ILE A 57 14.12 26.04 22.17
N GLN A 58 13.22 26.50 21.29
CA GLN A 58 13.20 27.86 20.77
C GLN A 58 13.10 28.90 21.90
N THR A 59 12.16 28.68 22.83
CA THR A 59 12.00 29.49 24.03
C THR A 59 13.25 29.46 24.92
N GLY A 60 13.87 28.29 25.09
CA GLY A 60 15.08 28.13 25.88
C GLY A 60 16.30 28.89 25.35
N ILE A 61 16.35 29.13 24.03
CA ILE A 61 17.42 29.91 23.39
C ILE A 61 17.04 31.40 23.17
N GLY A 62 15.87 31.84 23.66
CA GLY A 62 15.45 33.23 23.61
C GLY A 62 14.96 33.72 22.23
N THR A 63 14.49 32.79 21.38
CA THR A 63 13.80 33.09 20.11
C THR A 63 12.35 32.62 20.16
#